data_AF-A0A7K4D3S8-F1
#
_entry.id   AF-A0A7K4D3S8-F1
#
_cell.length_a   1.000
_cell.length_b   1.000
_cell.length_c   1.000
_cell.angle_alpha   90.00
_cell.angle_beta   90.00
_cell.angle_gamma   90.00
#
_symmetry.space_group_name_H-M   'P 1'
#
loop_
_entity.id
_entity.type
_entity.pdbx_description
1 polymer ?
#
loop_
_entity_poly.entity_id
_entity_poly.type
_entity_poly.pdbx_seq_one_letter_code
_entity_poly.pdbx_strand_id
1 'polypeptide(L)'
;GDQARQQQLQTEQMKMVSEQGKMMQMQFKPMLYIGIISIPLFMWAYLYIEQTPDLTMTFPFWGTHPINATVIGPFLFWYYWYFVCSLPVSQIIRKALDIGSMS
;
A
#
# COMPACT_ATOMS: atom_id res chain seq x y z
N GLY A 1 -2.02 44.32 -17.68
CA GLY A 1 -0.95 43.67 -16.90
C GLY A 1 -1.44 42.38 -16.27
N ASP A 2 -2.45 42.47 -15.39
CA ASP A 2 -2.89 41.33 -14.58
C ASP A 2 -3.67 40.25 -15.32
N GLN A 3 -4.52 40.58 -16.29
CA GLN A 3 -5.30 39.55 -17.00
C GLN A 3 -4.41 38.58 -17.81
N ALA A 4 -3.35 39.09 -18.45
CA ALA A 4 -2.39 38.23 -19.16
C ALA A 4 -1.63 37.32 -18.19
N ARG A 5 -1.26 37.82 -17.01
CA ARG A 5 -0.57 37.04 -15.97
C ARG A 5 -1.47 35.99 -15.32
N GLN A 6 -2.74 36.32 -15.08
CA GLN A 6 -3.75 35.39 -14.59
C GLN A 6 -4.05 34.28 -15.60
N GLN A 7 -4.13 34.61 -16.90
CA GLN A 7 -4.29 33.62 -17.96
C GLN A 7 -3.08 32.67 -18.02
N GLN A 8 -1.85 33.19 -17.96
CA GLN A 8 -0.64 32.35 -17.92
C GLN A 8 -0.62 31.40 -16.71
N LEU A 9 -0.99 31.88 -15.52
CA LEU A 9 -1.06 31.05 -14.31
C LEU A 9 -2.14 29.97 -14.41
N GLN A 10 -3.29 30.28 -15.01
CA GLN A 10 -4.35 29.28 -15.25
C GLN A 10 -3.90 28.23 -16.26
N THR A 11 -3.21 28.63 -17.33
CA THR A 11 -2.65 27.69 -18.31
C THR A 11 -1.63 26.75 -17.67
N GLU A 12 -0.73 27.28 -16.83
CA GLU A 12 0.24 26.46 -16.09
C GLU A 12 -0.44 25.51 -15.09
N GLN A 13 -1.46 25.96 -14.35
CA GLN A 13 -2.24 25.08 -13.47
C GLN A 13 -2.93 23.95 -14.24
N MET A 14 -3.58 24.27 -15.36
CA MET A 14 -4.22 23.26 -16.21
C MET A 14 -3.20 22.27 -16.78
N LYS A 15 -2.01 22.75 -17.16
CA LYS A 15 -0.91 21.89 -17.61
C LYS A 15 -0.44 20.96 -16.49
N MET A 16 -0.20 21.48 -15.29
CA MET A 16 0.18 20.67 -14.12
C MET A 16 -0.88 19.63 -13.74
N VAL A 17 -2.17 19.99 -13.79
CA VAL A 17 -3.27 19.04 -13.55
C VAL A 17 -3.28 17.94 -14.62
N SER A 18 -3.07 18.29 -15.89
CA SER A 18 -2.99 17.32 -16.98
C SER A 18 -1.79 16.37 -16.83
N GLU A 19 -0.64 16.87 -16.35
CA GLU A 19 0.56 16.07 -16.08
C GLU A 19 0.37 15.16 -14.87
N GLN A 20 -0.27 15.62 -13.79
CA GLN A 20 -0.66 14.79 -12.65
C GLN A 20 -1.59 13.65 -13.07
N GLY A 21 -2.57 13.92 -13.93
CA GLY A 21 -3.46 12.90 -14.48
C GLY A 21 -2.70 11.81 -15.24
N LYS A 22 -1.72 12.19 -16.07
CA LYS A 22 -0.84 11.24 -16.78
C LYS A 22 0.02 10.42 -15.82
N MET A 23 0.61 11.06 -14.81
CA MET A 23 1.37 10.36 -13.77
C MET A 23 0.51 9.36 -13.00
N MET A 24 -0.72 9.73 -12.66
CA MET A 24 -1.69 8.86 -12.00
C MET A 24 -2.01 7.63 -12.86
N GLN A 25 -2.26 7.80 -14.17
CA GLN A 25 -2.46 6.69 -15.11
C GLN A 25 -1.25 5.75 -15.21
N MET A 26 -0.03 6.30 -15.19
CA MET A 26 1.19 5.50 -15.18
C MET A 26 1.37 4.70 -13.88
N GLN A 27 0.90 5.21 -12.74
CA GLN A 27 0.92 4.50 -11.46
C GLN A 27 -0.19 3.45 -11.32
N PHE A 28 -1.32 3.62 -12.02
CA PHE A 28 -2.42 2.65 -11.97
C PHE A 28 -2.06 1.30 -12.59
N LYS A 29 -1.34 1.29 -13.72
CA LYS A 29 -0.91 0.04 -14.37
C LYS A 29 -0.15 -0.89 -13.41
N PRO A 30 0.95 -0.47 -12.76
CA PRO A 30 1.66 -1.33 -11.83
C PRO A 30 0.81 -1.70 -10.60
N MET A 31 -0.02 -0.78 -10.09
CA MET A 31 -0.90 -1.07 -8.95
C MET A 31 -1.91 -2.18 -9.27
N LEU A 32 -2.49 -2.17 -10.48
CA LEU A 32 -3.45 -3.19 -10.91
C LEU A 32 -2.79 -4.57 -11.09
N TYR A 33 -1.62 -4.64 -11.73
CA TYR A 33 -0.88 -5.90 -11.87
C TYR A 33 -0.53 -6.51 -10.53
N ILE A 34 -0.01 -5.70 -9.60
CA ILE A 34 0.30 -6.15 -8.24
C ILE A 34 -0.98 -6.58 -7.52
N GLY A 35 -2.08 -5.84 -7.67
CA GLY A 35 -3.37 -6.16 -7.08
C GLY A 35 -3.94 -7.49 -7.56
N ILE A 36 -3.89 -7.77 -8.86
CA ILE A 36 -4.38 -9.03 -9.45
C ILE A 36 -3.64 -10.25 -8.87
N ILE A 37 -2.35 -10.13 -8.59
CA ILE A 37 -1.57 -11.21 -7.98
C ILE A 37 -1.79 -11.26 -6.46
N SER A 38 -1.87 -10.10 -5.81
CA SER A 38 -1.99 -10.01 -4.35
C SER A 38 -3.35 -10.50 -3.86
N ILE A 39 -4.45 -10.16 -4.54
CA ILE A 39 -5.81 -10.53 -4.09
C ILE A 39 -6.00 -12.05 -3.94
N PRO A 40 -5.65 -12.89 -4.94
CA PRO A 40 -5.71 -14.35 -4.78
C PRO A 40 -4.81 -14.87 -3.65
N LEU A 41 -3.61 -14.30 -3.50
CA LEU A 41 -2.69 -14.70 -2.42
C LEU A 41 -3.27 -14.39 -1.03
N PHE A 42 -3.89 -13.22 -0.86
CA PHE A 42 -4.57 -12.85 0.38
C PHE A 42 -5.79 -13.71 0.65
N MET A 43 -6.61 -13.97 -0.36
CA MET A 43 -7.79 -14.84 -0.21
C MET A 43 -7.37 -16.25 0.19
N TRP A 44 -6.32 -16.80 -0.43
CA TRP A 44 -5.75 -18.08 -0.03
C TRP A 44 -5.21 -18.06 1.41
N ALA A 45 -4.45 -17.02 1.77
CA ALA A 45 -3.90 -16.89 3.13
C ALA A 45 -5.02 -16.81 4.18
N TYR A 46 -6.11 -16.08 3.89
CA TYR A 46 -7.28 -16.01 4.76
C TYR A 46 -7.90 -17.39 4.99
N LEU A 47 -8.19 -18.14 3.91
CA LEU A 47 -8.77 -19.47 4.00
C LEU A 47 -7.85 -20.47 4.70
N TYR A 48 -6.54 -20.40 4.44
CA TYR A 48 -5.55 -21.28 5.05
C TYR A 48 -5.46 -21.07 6.56
N ILE A 49 -5.47 -19.80 7.00
CA ILE A 49 -5.47 -19.43 8.41
C ILE A 49 -6.78 -19.85 9.10
N GLU A 50 -7.91 -19.71 8.41
CA GLU A 50 -9.22 -20.15 8.93
C GLU A 50 -9.28 -21.67 9.10
N GLN A 51 -8.70 -22.44 8.18
CA GLN A 51 -8.67 -23.90 8.22
C GLN A 51 -7.65 -24.47 9.20
N THR A 52 -6.71 -23.65 9.69
CA THR A 52 -5.63 -24.09 10.59
C THR A 52 -5.69 -23.31 11.92
N PRO A 53 -6.66 -23.62 12.79
CA PRO A 53 -6.91 -22.85 14.02
C PRO A 53 -5.78 -22.94 15.06
N ASP A 54 -4.92 -23.95 14.95
CA ASP A 54 -3.78 -24.17 15.85
C ASP A 54 -2.55 -23.29 15.51
N LEU A 55 -2.62 -22.47 14.46
CA LEU A 55 -1.56 -21.53 14.12
C LEU A 55 -1.44 -20.44 15.18
N THR A 56 -0.39 -20.54 15.98
CA THR A 56 0.01 -19.53 16.95
C THR A 56 1.25 -18.79 16.47
N MET A 57 1.27 -17.47 16.65
CA MET A 57 2.40 -16.62 16.31
C MET A 57 2.84 -15.82 17.53
N THR A 58 4.15 -15.76 17.76
CA THR A 58 4.73 -14.99 18.85
C THR A 58 5.07 -13.60 18.37
N PHE A 59 4.31 -12.61 18.84
CA PHE A 59 4.52 -11.20 18.54
C PHE A 59 5.47 -10.56 19.55
N PRO A 60 6.39 -9.69 19.13
CA PRO A 60 7.39 -9.09 20.02
C PRO A 60 6.79 -8.19 21.11
N PHE A 61 5.61 -7.60 20.89
CA PHE A 61 4.97 -6.68 21.85
C PHE A 61 3.81 -7.32 22.64
N TRP A 62 3.17 -8.38 22.11
CA TRP A 62 1.94 -8.97 22.66
C TRP A 62 2.13 -10.41 23.16
N GLY A 63 3.24 -11.08 22.82
CA GLY A 63 3.46 -12.49 23.16
C GLY A 63 2.82 -13.46 22.17
N THR A 64 2.62 -14.71 22.59
CA THR A 64 2.08 -15.78 21.73
C THR A 64 0.56 -15.74 21.68
N HIS A 65 0.02 -15.50 20.49
CA HIS A 65 -1.41 -15.49 20.24
C HIS A 65 -1.78 -16.33 19.02
N PRO A 66 -2.98 -16.92 18.99
CA PRO A 66 -3.47 -17.57 17.79
C PRO A 66 -3.71 -16.53 16.70
N ILE A 67 -3.29 -16.84 15.47
CA ILE A 67 -3.24 -15.87 14.38
C ILE A 67 -4.65 -15.49 13.86
N ASN A 68 -5.63 -16.33 14.16
CA ASN A 68 -7.05 -16.17 13.89
C ASN A 68 -7.82 -15.44 15.01
N ALA A 69 -7.18 -15.06 16.12
CA ALA A 69 -7.84 -14.26 17.14
C ALA A 69 -8.00 -12.81 16.69
N THR A 70 -8.94 -12.12 17.33
CA THR A 70 -9.15 -10.68 17.15
C THR A 70 -8.23 -9.87 18.06
N VAL A 71 -7.61 -8.82 17.49
CA VAL A 71 -6.73 -7.86 18.19
C VAL A 71 -7.57 -6.75 18.81
N ILE A 72 -8.35 -6.05 17.99
CA ILE A 72 -9.23 -4.95 18.38
C ILE A 72 -10.49 -5.05 17.51
N GLY A 73 -11.66 -5.27 18.12
CA GLY A 73 -12.91 -5.41 17.37
C GLY A 73 -12.87 -6.55 16.33
N PRO A 74 -13.30 -6.33 15.08
CA PRO A 74 -13.29 -7.37 14.03
C PRO A 74 -11.92 -7.56 13.35
N PHE A 75 -10.84 -6.92 13.82
CA PHE A 75 -9.52 -7.03 13.21
C PHE A 75 -8.75 -8.24 13.73
N LEU A 76 -8.31 -9.14 12.85
CA LEU A 76 -7.54 -10.35 13.21
C LEU A 76 -6.04 -10.07 13.40
N PHE A 77 -5.36 -10.89 14.21
CA PHE A 77 -3.91 -10.76 14.48
C PHE A 77 -3.07 -10.83 13.20
N TRP A 78 -3.42 -11.72 12.27
CA TRP A 78 -2.71 -11.83 11.00
C TRP A 78 -2.83 -10.56 10.13
N TYR A 79 -3.99 -9.90 10.11
CA TYR A 79 -4.19 -8.63 9.39
C TYR A 79 -3.33 -7.52 10.00
N TYR A 80 -3.36 -7.39 11.33
CA TYR A 80 -2.53 -6.42 12.05
C TYR A 80 -1.05 -6.61 11.73
N TRP A 81 -0.57 -7.85 11.82
CA TRP A 81 0.83 -8.16 11.53
C TRP A 81 1.20 -7.88 10.09
N TYR A 82 0.31 -8.19 9.15
CA TYR A 82 0.49 -7.84 7.74
C TYR A 82 0.70 -6.33 7.55
N PHE A 83 -0.11 -5.47 8.18
CA PHE A 83 0.07 -4.02 8.09
C PHE A 83 1.39 -3.54 8.71
N VAL A 84 1.73 -4.04 9.89
CA VAL A 84 2.98 -3.68 10.60
C VAL A 84 4.21 -4.04 9.75
N CYS A 85 4.20 -5.19 9.09
CA CYS A 85 5.30 -5.60 8.20
C CYS A 85 5.26 -4.88 6.84
N SER A 86 4.08 -4.62 6.27
CA SER A 86 3.93 -4.07 4.91
C SER A 86 4.36 -2.61 4.78
N LEU A 87 4.06 -1.78 5.79
CA LEU A 87 4.43 -0.35 5.81
C LEU A 87 5.95 -0.12 5.66
N PRO A 88 6.83 -0.71 6.49
CA PRO A 88 8.27 -0.54 6.34
C PRO A 88 8.83 -1.24 5.11
N VAL A 89 8.30 -2.41 4.73
CA VAL A 89 8.72 -3.12 3.51
C VAL A 89 8.52 -2.26 2.27
N SER A 90 7.39 -1.55 2.16
CA SER A 90 7.13 -0.62 1.06
C SER A 90 8.18 0.50 0.98
N GLN A 91 8.60 1.04 2.13
CA GLN A 91 9.62 2.09 2.20
C GLN A 91 11.01 1.55 1.88
N ILE A 92 11.33 0.34 2.34
CA ILE A 92 12.60 -0.34 2.07
C ILE A 92 12.71 -0.65 0.58
N ILE A 93 11.66 -1.19 -0.06
CA ILE A 93 11.67 -1.51 -1.49
C ILE A 93 11.94 -0.25 -2.33
N ARG A 94 11.28 0.86 -2.00
CA ARG A 94 11.51 2.15 -2.68
C ARG A 94 12.96 2.63 -2.54
N LYS A 95 13.55 2.45 -1.35
CA LYS A 95 14.94 2.82 -1.06
C LYS A 95 15.96 1.85 -1.67
N ALA A 96 15.62 0.56 -1.76
CA ALA A 96 16.50 -0.49 -2.29
C ALA A 96 16.53 -0.50 -3.83
N LEU A 97 15.43 -0.16 -4.48
CA LEU A 97 15.35 -0.01 -5.94
C LEU A 97 15.83 1.36 -6.44
N ASP A 98 16.28 2.22 -5.53
CA ASP A 98 16.80 3.55 -5.83
C ASP A 98 15.92 4.38 -6.78
N ILE A 99 14.59 4.33 -6.60
CA ILE A 99 13.62 5.10 -7.40
C ILE A 99 13.64 6.60 -7.00
N GLY A 100 14.78 7.09 -6.49
CA GLY A 100 14.93 8.43 -5.92
C GLY A 100 16.36 8.95 -5.77
N SER A 101 17.42 8.28 -6.28
CA SER A 101 18.72 8.95 -6.48
C SER A 101 18.89 9.42 -7.93
N MET A 102 18.15 10.49 -8.25
CA MET A 102 18.72 11.51 -9.13
C MET A 102 18.65 12.82 -8.34
N SER A 103 19.69 13.04 -7.55
CA SER A 103 20.18 14.39 -7.27
C SER A 103 20.76 14.99 -8.54
#